data_AF-X0ZAP5-F1
#
_entry.id   AF-X0ZAP5-F1
#
_cell.length_a   1.000
_cell.length_b   1.000
_cell.length_c   1.000
_cell.angle_alpha   90.00
_cell.angle_beta   90.00
_cell.angle_gamma   90.00
#
_symmetry.space_group_name_H-M   'P 1'
#
loop_
_entity.id
_entity.type
_entity.pdbx_description
1 polymer ?
#
loop_
_entity_poly.entity_id
_entity_poly.type
_entity_poly.pdbx_seq_one_letter_code
_entity_poly.pdbx_strand_id
1 'polypeptide(L)' 'KEDFNLLISKSLSSVRKIEVKRTDLLKRNDEKAAVSANFIITYVDDREEIRTEEIFLIYEDGKWKINFEETFLSLKPQP' A
#
# COMPACT_ATOMS: atom_id res chain seq x y z
N LYS A 1 -3.25 -9.59 -6.73
CA LYS A 1 -3.30 -8.64 -7.89
C LYS A 1 -4.70 -8.06 -8.12
N GLU A 2 -5.79 -8.83 -8.02
CA GLU A 2 -7.16 -8.33 -8.22
C GLU A 2 -7.62 -7.29 -7.17
N ASP A 3 -7.42 -7.56 -5.87
CA ASP A 3 -7.93 -6.70 -4.79
C ASP A 3 -7.35 -5.26 -4.80
N PHE A 4 -6.14 -5.06 -5.34
CA PHE A 4 -5.47 -3.76 -5.35
C PHE A 4 -5.75 -2.93 -6.62
N ASN A 5 -6.03 -3.58 -7.76
CA ASN A 5 -6.51 -2.88 -8.96
C ASN A 5 -7.89 -2.24 -8.72
N LEU A 6 -8.68 -2.81 -7.80
CA LEU A 6 -9.92 -2.23 -7.30
C LEU A 6 -9.69 -0.95 -6.48
N LEU A 7 -8.58 -0.89 -5.74
CA LEU A 7 -8.18 0.32 -4.99
C LEU A 7 -7.92 1.51 -5.92
N ILE A 8 -7.33 1.26 -7.09
CA ILE A 8 -6.98 2.30 -8.06
C ILE A 8 -8.24 2.77 -8.82
N SER A 9 -9.27 1.92 -8.93
CA SER A 9 -10.52 2.30 -9.59
C SER A 9 -11.45 3.13 -8.69
N LYS A 10 -11.35 3.00 -7.36
CA LYS A 10 -12.06 3.85 -6.39
C LYS A 10 -11.24 5.09 -6.03
N SER A 11 -11.88 6.26 -6.01
CA SER A 11 -11.19 7.52 -5.70
C SER A 11 -10.69 7.54 -4.25
N LEU A 12 -9.40 7.88 -4.04
CA LEU A 12 -8.83 8.11 -2.71
C LEU A 12 -9.61 9.15 -1.89
N SER A 13 -10.33 10.07 -2.55
CA SER A 13 -11.20 11.05 -1.89
C SER A 13 -12.37 10.42 -1.11
N SER A 14 -12.73 9.18 -1.42
CA SER A 14 -13.81 8.44 -0.75
C SER A 14 -13.30 7.57 0.41
N VAL A 15 -11.98 7.51 0.63
CA VAL A 15 -11.39 6.73 1.72
C VAL A 15 -11.57 7.48 3.04
N ARG A 16 -12.24 6.85 4.00
CA ARG A 16 -12.40 7.38 5.37
C ARG A 16 -11.33 6.87 6.32
N LYS A 17 -10.91 5.60 6.15
CA LYS A 17 -9.96 4.96 7.05
C LYS A 17 -9.15 3.90 6.32
N ILE A 18 -7.86 3.83 6.66
CA ILE A 18 -6.97 2.74 6.29
C ILE A 18 -6.45 2.12 7.59
N GLU A 19 -6.65 0.82 7.77
CA GLU A 19 -6.08 0.04 8.86
C GLU A 19 -5.08 -0.96 8.30
N VAL A 20 -3.89 -0.99 8.88
CA VAL A 20 -2.88 -2.01 8.59
C VAL A 20 -3.06 -3.14 9.59
N LYS A 21 -3.35 -4.36 9.13
CA LYS A 21 -3.58 -5.53 10.00
C LYS A 21 -2.32 -6.36 10.20
N ARG A 22 -1.47 -6.43 9.19
CA ARG A 22 -0.22 -7.18 9.24
C ARG A 22 0.79 -6.54 8.32
N THR A 23 2.04 -6.48 8.75
CA THR A 23 3.19 -6.10 7.94
C THR A 23 4.30 -7.11 8.19
N ASP A 24 4.78 -7.76 7.14
CA ASP A 24 5.99 -8.57 7.21
C ASP A 24 7.12 -7.81 6.47
N LEU A 25 8.24 -7.57 7.17
CA LEU A 25 9.39 -6.89 6.58
C LEU A 25 10.08 -7.84 5.60
N LEU A 26 10.18 -7.43 4.34
CA LEU A 26 10.86 -8.22 3.31
C LEU A 26 12.32 -7.80 3.18
N LYS A 27 12.58 -6.49 3.05
CA LYS A 27 13.92 -5.92 2.91
C LYS A 27 13.98 -4.53 3.54
N ARG A 28 15.14 -4.13 4.05
CA ARG A 28 15.38 -2.78 4.59
C ARG A 28 16.85 -2.37 4.43
N ASN A 29 17.05 -1.10 4.09
CA ASN A 29 18.30 -0.37 4.31
C ASN A 29 17.98 0.96 5.03
N ASP A 30 18.96 1.87 5.10
CA ASP A 30 18.82 3.12 5.86
C ASP A 30 17.79 4.09 5.25
N GLU A 31 17.48 3.96 3.96
CA GLU A 31 16.64 4.91 3.22
C GLU A 31 15.34 4.31 2.68
N LYS A 32 15.33 2.99 2.45
CA LYS A 32 14.25 2.24 1.80
C LYS A 32 13.92 0.95 2.55
N ALA A 33 12.65 0.60 2.54
CA ALA A 33 12.19 -0.72 2.98
C ALA A 33 11.12 -1.27 2.04
N ALA A 34 11.04 -2.59 1.94
CA ALA A 34 9.97 -3.31 1.28
C ALA A 34 9.25 -4.16 2.33
N VAL A 35 7.92 -4.05 2.37
CA VAL A 35 7.06 -4.82 3.28
C VAL A 35 5.92 -5.46 2.51
N SER A 36 5.48 -6.66 2.90
CA SER A 36 4.15 -7.13 2.54
C SER A 36 3.17 -6.59 3.57
N ALA A 37 1.96 -6.19 3.16
CA ALA A 37 0.96 -5.75 4.12
C ALA A 37 -0.48 -6.13 3.73
N ASN A 38 -1.28 -6.35 4.76
CA ASN A 38 -2.73 -6.49 4.64
C ASN A 38 -3.40 -5.23 5.15
N PHE A 39 -4.13 -4.56 4.27
CA PHE A 39 -4.93 -3.38 4.57
C PHE A 39 -6.39 -3.73 4.70
N ILE A 40 -7.07 -2.99 5.56
CA ILE A 40 -8.53 -2.84 5.52
C ILE A 40 -8.81 -1.39 5.20
N ILE A 41 -9.48 -1.16 4.09
CA ILE A 41 -9.79 0.19 3.59
C ILE A 41 -11.30 0.37 3.67
N THR A 42 -11.69 1.40 4.40
CA THR A 42 -13.09 1.77 4.59
C THR A 42 -13.36 3.02 3.79
N TYR A 43 -14.25 2.89 2.81
CA TYR A 43 -14.76 3.98 1.99
C TYR A 43 -16.03 4.56 2.65
N VAL A 44 -16.61 5.59 2.04
CA VAL A 44 -17.87 6.19 2.51
C VAL A 44 -19.00 5.15 2.58
N ASP A 45 -19.09 4.26 1.60
CA ASP A 45 -20.22 3.33 1.43
C ASP A 45 -19.82 1.85 1.53
N ASP A 46 -18.53 1.54 1.72
CA ASP A 46 -18.01 0.17 1.57
C ASP A 46 -16.78 -0.10 2.43
N ARG A 47 -16.46 -1.38 2.64
CA ARG A 47 -15.26 -1.85 3.33
C ARG A 47 -14.62 -2.98 2.54
N GLU A 48 -13.36 -2.79 2.19
CA GLU A 48 -12.56 -3.77 1.45
C GLU A 48 -11.35 -4.22 2.27
N GLU A 49 -11.01 -5.51 2.19
CA GLU A 49 -9.75 -6.05 2.66
C GLU A 49 -8.85 -6.28 1.45
N ILE A 50 -7.62 -5.77 1.52
CA ILE A 50 -6.69 -5.76 0.41
C ILE A 50 -5.36 -6.30 0.87
N ARG A 51 -4.87 -7.31 0.17
CA ARG A 51 -3.56 -7.92 0.42
C ARG A 51 -2.58 -7.46 -0.65
N THR A 52 -1.49 -6.85 -0.23
CA THR A 52 -0.40 -6.48 -1.14
C THR A 52 0.89 -7.14 -0.71
N GLU A 53 1.56 -7.74 -1.69
CA GLU A 53 2.75 -8.55 -1.48
C GLU A 53 4.00 -7.67 -1.32
N GLU A 54 3.99 -6.45 -1.87
CA GLU A 54 5.13 -5.55 -1.79
C GLU A 54 4.67 -4.08 -1.76
N ILE A 55 5.15 -3.35 -0.74
CA ILE A 55 4.98 -1.92 -0.55
C ILE A 55 6.36 -1.33 -0.30
N PHE A 56 6.65 -0.26 -1.03
CA PHE A 56 7.87 0.49 -0.85
C PHE A 56 7.65 1.57 0.20
N LEU A 57 8.53 1.58 1.20
CA LEU A 57 8.59 2.60 2.24
C LEU A 57 9.84 3.44 2.04
N ILE A 58 9.72 4.74 2.25
CA ILE A 58 10.82 5.70 2.29
C ILE A 58 10.92 6.32 3.68
N TYR A 59 12.13 6.60 4.14
CA TYR A 59 12.36 7.25 5.42
C TYR A 59 12.52 8.76 5.23
N GLU A 60 11.55 9.54 5.71
CA GLU A 60 11.53 11.00 5.61
C GLU A 60 11.02 11.62 6.90
N ASP A 61 11.59 12.75 7.31
CA ASP A 61 11.17 13.49 8.51
C ASP A 61 11.16 12.63 9.79
N GLY A 62 12.09 11.67 9.88
CA GLY A 62 12.18 10.75 11.02
C GLY A 62 11.09 9.67 11.06
N LYS A 63 10.34 9.47 9.97
CA LYS A 63 9.25 8.49 9.88
C LYS A 63 9.31 7.70 8.58
N TRP A 64 8.91 6.42 8.65
CA TRP A 64 8.67 5.63 7.45
C TRP A 64 7.33 6.01 6.84
N LYS A 65 7.35 6.41 5.57
CA LYS A 65 6.16 6.75 4.77
C LYS A 65 6.04 5.76 3.63
N ILE A 66 4.81 5.47 3.21
CA ILE A 66 4.56 4.65 2.01
C ILE A 66 4.92 5.49 0.78
N ASN A 67 5.82 4.99 -0.06
CA ASN A 67 6.05 5.52 -1.39
C ASN A 67 5.00 4.93 -2.34
N PHE A 68 3.87 5.61 -2.44
CA PHE A 68 2.77 5.18 -3.30
C PHE A 68 3.19 5.10 -4.76
N GLU A 69 4.00 6.04 -5.26
CA GLU A 69 4.43 6.05 -6.67
C GLU A 69 5.26 4.81 -7.04
N GLU A 70 6.33 4.52 -6.29
CA GLU A 70 7.15 3.31 -6.52
C GLU A 70 6.31 2.04 -6.33
N THR A 71 5.44 2.02 -5.31
CA THR A 71 4.50 0.91 -5.09
C THR A 71 3.54 0.72 -6.26
N PHE A 72 3.07 1.79 -6.91
CA PHE A 72 2.21 1.68 -8.09
C PHE A 72 2.98 1.28 -9.35
N LEU A 73 4.23 1.72 -9.50
CA LEU A 73 5.06 1.39 -10.65
C LEU A 73 5.51 -0.07 -10.67
N SER A 74 5.86 -0.66 -9.52
CA SER A 74 6.28 -2.07 -9.42
C SER A 74 5.16 -3.06 -9.76
N LEU A 75 3.91 -2.62 -9.65
CA LEU A 75 2.71 -3.44 -9.84
C LEU A 75 2.14 -3.39 -11.26
N LYS A 76 2.57 -2.42 -12.09
CA LYS A 76 2.21 -2.42 -13.51
C LYS A 76 2.70 -3.72 -14.15
N PRO A 77 1.92 -4.36 -15.04
CA PRO A 77 2.43 -5.44 -15.86
C PRO A 77 3.70 -4.94 -16.55
N GLN A 78 4.83 -5.60 -16.33
CA GLN A 78 6.00 -5.34 -17.17
C GLN A 78 5.63 -5.76 -18.60
N PRO A 79 6.04 -4.98 -19.62
CA PRO A 79 5.78 -5.31 -21.02
C PRO A 79 6.39 -6.65 -21.41
#